data_AF-A0A5J4LI75-F1
#
_entry.id   AF-A0A5J4LI75-F1
#
_cell.length_a   1.000
_cell.length_b   1.000
_cell.length_c   1.000
_cell.angle_alpha   90.00
_cell.angle_beta   90.00
_cell.angle_gamma   90.00
#
_symmetry.space_group_name_H-M   'P 1'
#
loop_
_entity.id
_entity.type
_entity.pdbx_description
1 polymer ?
#
loop_
_entity_poly.entity_id
_entity_poly.type
_entity_poly.pdbx_seq_one_letter_code
_entity_poly.pdbx_strand_id
1 'polypeptide(L)'
;MAGFLAEDGASVDHFEEADILTRPAFRPVAEEFAEGASGVRPATLVDCTRTYIAESLAAGRDYLVTDALVPFLPSLVAWGHDEAALVHVMAELTRAVEPARVTVVYVHDDPETALRRAVEREGAAWADWYVRKLAGSPGTQAVHDLASAAAHLRSEADLTRRLLARTPWDVLTVDVGKLDAQEAYAYARRHLTDAREWS
;
A
#
# COMPACT_ATOMS: atom_id res chain seq x y z
N MET A 1 10.88 -9.03 -2.53
CA MET A 1 11.07 -8.65 -3.96
C MET A 1 12.43 -8.00 -4.19
N ALA A 2 12.83 -7.02 -3.35
CA ALA A 2 14.11 -6.30 -3.47
C ALA A 2 15.36 -7.20 -3.57
N GLY A 3 15.46 -8.26 -2.74
CA GLY A 3 16.61 -9.17 -2.75
C GLY A 3 16.84 -9.86 -4.11
N PHE A 4 15.78 -10.32 -4.77
CA PHE A 4 15.88 -10.94 -6.11
C PHE A 4 16.36 -9.94 -7.17
N LEU A 5 15.85 -8.71 -7.14
CA LEU A 5 16.27 -7.67 -8.08
C LEU A 5 17.75 -7.28 -7.87
N ALA A 6 18.19 -7.24 -6.62
CA ALA A 6 19.59 -6.99 -6.28
C ALA A 6 20.52 -8.15 -6.68
N GLU A 7 20.06 -9.41 -6.58
CA GLU A 7 20.80 -10.59 -7.07
C GLU A 7 21.06 -10.54 -8.58
N ASP A 8 20.16 -9.93 -9.36
CA ASP A 8 20.33 -9.66 -10.79
C ASP A 8 21.25 -8.45 -11.09
N GLY A 9 21.84 -7.84 -10.06
CA GLY A 9 22.78 -6.71 -10.17
C GLY A 9 22.12 -5.33 -10.27
N ALA A 10 20.80 -5.22 -10.06
CA ALA A 10 20.11 -3.94 -10.11
C ALA A 10 20.34 -3.09 -8.84
N SER A 11 20.38 -1.77 -9.01
CA SER A 11 20.36 -0.81 -7.91
C SER A 11 18.93 -0.62 -7.41
N VAL A 12 18.64 -1.17 -6.23
CA VAL A 12 17.29 -1.16 -5.63
C VAL A 12 17.27 -0.26 -4.40
N ASP A 13 16.26 0.60 -4.29
CA ASP A 13 15.86 1.18 -3.00
C ASP A 13 14.62 0.44 -2.48
N HIS A 14 14.75 -0.16 -1.30
CA HIS A 14 13.63 -0.77 -0.59
C HIS A 14 13.14 0.21 0.47
N PHE A 15 11.88 0.60 0.35
CA PHE A 15 11.21 1.48 1.28
C PHE A 15 10.15 0.67 2.04
N GLU A 16 10.46 0.33 3.29
CA GLU A 16 9.56 -0.42 4.17
C GLU A 16 8.59 0.54 4.90
N GLU A 17 7.46 0.03 5.41
CA GLU A 17 6.51 0.85 6.18
C GLU A 17 7.18 1.59 7.34
N ALA A 18 8.11 0.94 8.04
CA ALA A 18 8.86 1.52 9.15
C ALA A 18 9.72 2.73 8.75
N ASP A 19 10.04 2.86 7.46
CA ASP A 19 10.86 3.94 6.92
C ASP A 19 10.06 5.25 6.74
N ILE A 20 8.72 5.20 6.75
CA ILE A 20 7.89 6.39 6.47
C ILE A 20 8.14 7.54 7.44
N LEU A 21 8.49 7.24 8.70
CA LEU A 21 8.74 8.26 9.72
C LEU A 21 10.20 8.69 9.81
N THR A 22 11.12 7.98 9.14
CA THR A 22 12.57 8.19 9.28
C THR A 22 13.22 8.66 7.98
N ARG A 23 12.61 8.38 6.82
CA ARG A 23 13.16 8.78 5.53
C ARG A 23 13.07 10.30 5.33
N PRO A 24 14.17 10.96 4.92
CA PRO A 24 14.21 12.41 4.76
C PRO A 24 13.08 12.98 3.89
N ALA A 25 12.75 12.33 2.77
CA ALA A 25 11.67 12.75 1.87
C ALA A 25 10.27 12.72 2.52
N PHE A 26 10.07 11.91 3.55
CA PHE A 26 8.80 11.74 4.26
C PHE A 26 8.76 12.46 5.62
N ARG A 27 9.77 13.27 5.95
CA ARG A 27 9.74 14.10 7.16
C ARG A 27 8.45 14.92 7.32
N PRO A 28 7.86 15.53 6.27
CA PRO A 28 6.59 16.23 6.41
C PRO A 28 5.43 15.35 6.91
N VAL A 29 5.44 14.06 6.59
CA VAL A 29 4.46 13.09 7.09
C VAL A 29 4.64 12.89 8.60
N ALA A 30 5.88 12.73 9.05
CA ALA A 30 6.20 12.61 10.48
C ALA A 30 5.82 13.89 11.26
N GLU A 31 6.04 15.06 10.67
CA GLU A 31 5.67 16.36 11.25
C GLU A 31 4.15 16.47 11.45
N GLU A 32 3.34 16.09 10.46
CA GLU A 32 1.87 16.12 10.61
C GLU A 32 1.35 15.17 11.70
N PHE A 33 1.96 13.98 11.84
CA PHE A 33 1.63 13.09 12.96
C PHE A 33 2.07 13.66 14.32
N ALA A 34 3.24 14.30 14.39
CA ALA A 34 3.76 14.88 15.63
C ALA A 34 2.89 16.05 16.14
N GLU A 35 2.20 16.75 15.24
CA GLU A 35 1.24 17.81 15.56
C GLU A 35 -0.10 17.30 16.12
N GLY A 36 -0.26 15.97 16.26
CA GLY A 36 -1.45 15.35 16.83
C GLY A 36 -2.61 15.20 15.85
N ALA A 37 -2.35 15.30 14.55
CA ALA A 37 -3.36 15.09 13.53
C ALA A 37 -3.82 13.61 13.51
N SER A 38 -5.11 13.38 13.24
CA SER A 38 -5.68 12.04 13.08
C SER A 38 -5.43 11.43 11.68
N GLY A 39 -4.61 12.08 10.86
CA GLY A 39 -4.27 11.68 9.51
C GLY A 39 -3.32 12.68 8.84
N VAL A 40 -2.87 12.33 7.64
CA VAL A 40 -1.92 13.14 6.86
C VAL A 40 -2.65 13.69 5.64
N ARG A 41 -2.38 14.95 5.29
CA ARG A 41 -2.98 15.60 4.13
C ARG A 41 -2.55 14.87 2.86
N PRO A 42 -3.48 14.61 1.92
CA PRO A 42 -3.12 13.89 0.69
C PRO A 42 -2.08 14.63 -0.17
N ALA A 43 -2.11 15.97 -0.16
CA ALA A 43 -1.10 16.78 -0.85
C ALA A 43 0.32 16.50 -0.32
N THR A 44 0.46 16.36 1.01
CA THR A 44 1.75 16.03 1.65
C THR A 44 2.27 14.67 1.17
N LEU A 45 1.41 13.66 1.10
CA LEU A 45 1.79 12.33 0.57
C LEU A 45 2.25 12.40 -0.89
N VAL A 46 1.56 13.17 -1.73
CA VAL A 46 1.93 13.39 -3.14
C VAL A 46 3.29 14.08 -3.25
N ASP A 47 3.53 15.14 -2.46
CA ASP A 47 4.77 15.91 -2.51
C ASP A 47 5.97 15.10 -1.98
N CYS A 48 5.79 14.34 -0.90
CA CYS A 48 6.78 13.39 -0.40
C CYS A 48 7.10 12.32 -1.45
N THR A 49 6.07 11.76 -2.12
CA THR A 49 6.25 10.78 -3.20
C THR A 49 7.06 11.39 -4.35
N ARG A 50 6.70 12.59 -4.81
CA ARG A 50 7.43 13.28 -5.90
C ARG A 50 8.90 13.50 -5.55
N THR A 51 9.15 13.93 -4.31
CA THR A 51 10.52 14.14 -3.80
C THR A 51 11.29 12.82 -3.79
N TYR A 52 10.68 11.76 -3.27
CA TYR A 52 11.29 10.43 -3.21
C TYR A 52 11.66 9.88 -4.60
N ILE A 53 10.78 10.03 -5.58
CA ILE A 53 11.04 9.61 -6.97
C ILE A 53 12.18 10.45 -7.57
N ALA A 54 12.16 11.77 -7.40
CA ALA A 54 13.20 12.65 -7.93
C ALA A 54 14.60 12.34 -7.34
N GLU A 55 14.68 12.11 -6.02
CA GLU A 55 15.91 11.71 -5.34
C GLU A 55 16.42 10.36 -5.85
N SER A 56 15.51 9.40 -6.03
CA SER A 56 15.84 8.07 -6.54
C SER A 56 16.38 8.09 -7.97
N LEU A 57 15.79 8.91 -8.85
CA LEU A 57 16.25 9.11 -10.21
C LEU A 57 17.63 9.79 -10.23
N ALA A 58 17.83 10.83 -9.41
CA ALA A 58 19.12 11.50 -9.30
C ALA A 58 20.24 10.57 -8.79
N ALA A 59 19.88 9.60 -7.94
CA ALA A 59 20.78 8.56 -7.47
C ALA A 59 20.99 7.40 -8.46
N GLY A 60 20.33 7.41 -9.62
CA GLY A 60 20.45 6.35 -10.63
C GLY A 60 19.92 5.00 -10.15
N ARG A 61 18.82 4.98 -9.37
CA ARG A 61 18.17 3.74 -8.96
C ARG A 61 17.43 3.09 -10.13
N ASP A 62 17.56 1.78 -10.27
CA ASP A 62 16.87 1.01 -11.29
C ASP A 62 15.44 0.65 -10.84
N TYR A 63 15.27 0.29 -9.56
CA TYR A 63 13.99 -0.12 -8.99
C TYR A 63 13.74 0.51 -7.63
N LEU A 64 12.47 0.85 -7.39
CA LEU A 64 11.95 1.23 -6.08
C LEU A 64 10.92 0.19 -5.68
N VAL A 65 11.15 -0.46 -4.55
CA VAL A 65 10.22 -1.44 -4.00
C VAL A 65 9.64 -0.85 -2.73
N THR A 66 8.32 -0.68 -2.71
CA THR A 66 7.60 -0.13 -1.57
C THR A 66 6.43 -1.03 -1.17
N ASP A 67 6.25 -1.24 0.13
CA ASP A 67 5.12 -1.96 0.72
C ASP A 67 4.08 -1.02 1.36
N ALA A 68 4.41 0.25 1.56
CA ALA A 68 3.60 1.19 2.35
C ALA A 68 3.33 2.56 1.68
N LEU A 69 4.00 2.87 0.57
CA LEU A 69 3.89 4.19 -0.03
C LEU A 69 2.70 4.27 -0.99
N VAL A 70 2.82 3.77 -2.20
CA VAL A 70 1.80 4.02 -3.22
C VAL A 70 0.83 2.83 -3.29
N PRO A 71 -0.51 3.03 -3.20
CA PRO A 71 -1.24 4.30 -3.28
C PRO A 71 -1.77 4.93 -1.97
N PHE A 72 -1.31 4.53 -0.78
CA PHE A 72 -1.83 4.98 0.53
C PHE A 72 -3.35 4.80 0.77
N LEU A 73 -4.06 4.04 -0.08
CA LEU A 73 -5.53 4.00 -0.06
C LEU A 73 -6.12 3.57 1.29
N PRO A 74 -5.64 2.50 1.96
CA PRO A 74 -6.17 2.12 3.27
C PRO A 74 -6.02 3.23 4.31
N SER A 75 -4.87 3.91 4.34
CA SER A 75 -4.61 5.02 5.26
C SER A 75 -5.54 6.20 4.99
N LEU A 76 -5.69 6.59 3.72
CA LEU A 76 -6.55 7.70 3.32
C LEU A 76 -8.03 7.41 3.63
N VAL A 77 -8.49 6.18 3.39
CA VAL A 77 -9.83 5.73 3.80
C VAL A 77 -9.96 5.82 5.32
N ALA A 78 -9.00 5.30 6.08
CA ALA A 78 -9.04 5.35 7.54
C ALA A 78 -9.08 6.79 8.09
N TRP A 79 -8.40 7.74 7.45
CA TRP A 79 -8.45 9.16 7.82
C TRP A 79 -9.73 9.88 7.40
N GLY A 80 -10.63 9.20 6.68
CA GLY A 80 -11.97 9.70 6.35
C GLY A 80 -12.06 10.41 5.00
N HIS A 81 -11.13 10.18 4.08
CA HIS A 81 -11.23 10.71 2.73
C HIS A 81 -12.26 9.93 1.90
N ASP A 82 -13.11 10.66 1.17
CA ASP A 82 -14.11 10.08 0.29
C ASP A 82 -13.54 9.65 -1.06
N GLU A 83 -14.32 8.88 -1.84
CA GLU A 83 -13.88 8.37 -3.15
C GLU A 83 -13.49 9.51 -4.11
N ALA A 84 -14.11 10.69 -4.03
CA ALA A 84 -13.75 11.82 -4.90
C ALA A 84 -12.36 12.37 -4.57
N ALA A 85 -12.03 12.52 -3.28
CA ALA A 85 -10.70 12.87 -2.83
C ALA A 85 -9.66 11.82 -3.25
N LEU A 86 -9.97 10.53 -3.07
CA LEU A 86 -9.07 9.44 -3.47
C LEU A 86 -8.82 9.44 -4.98
N VAL A 87 -9.84 9.68 -5.80
CA VAL A 87 -9.69 9.81 -7.26
C VAL A 87 -8.72 10.93 -7.63
N HIS A 88 -8.84 12.09 -6.97
CA HIS A 88 -7.94 13.21 -7.20
C HIS A 88 -6.50 12.86 -6.82
N VAL A 89 -6.31 12.22 -5.65
CA VAL A 89 -5.01 11.80 -5.15
C VAL A 89 -4.37 10.77 -6.08
N MET A 90 -5.12 9.80 -6.58
CA MET A 90 -4.61 8.82 -7.54
C MET A 90 -4.12 9.47 -8.84
N ALA A 91 -4.82 10.51 -9.32
CA ALA A 91 -4.40 11.25 -10.50
C ALA A 91 -3.15 12.12 -10.25
N GLU A 92 -2.98 12.65 -9.05
CA GLU A 92 -1.76 13.36 -8.64
C GLU A 92 -0.57 12.40 -8.45
N LEU A 93 -0.79 11.25 -7.80
CA LEU A 93 0.23 10.21 -7.63
C LEU A 93 0.69 9.64 -8.98
N THR A 94 -0.25 9.42 -9.91
CA THR A 94 0.09 8.97 -11.28
C THR A 94 1.06 9.93 -11.96
N ARG A 95 0.89 11.25 -11.78
CA ARG A 95 1.82 12.26 -12.30
C ARG A 95 3.12 12.34 -11.48
N ALA A 96 3.04 12.17 -10.16
CA ALA A 96 4.20 12.28 -9.28
C ALA A 96 5.22 11.16 -9.50
N VAL A 97 4.79 10.01 -10.01
CA VAL A 97 5.68 8.88 -10.31
C VAL A 97 6.30 8.96 -11.71
N GLU A 98 5.86 9.85 -12.60
CA GLU A 98 6.47 9.99 -13.91
C GLU A 98 7.96 10.44 -13.82
N PRO A 99 8.87 9.89 -14.65
CA PRO A 99 8.63 8.95 -15.75
C PRO A 99 8.70 7.46 -15.35
N ALA A 100 8.72 7.13 -14.05
CA ALA A 100 8.82 5.74 -13.60
C ALA A 100 7.58 4.92 -14.00
N ARG A 101 7.81 3.69 -14.45
CA ARG A 101 6.74 2.70 -14.65
C ARG A 101 6.38 2.10 -13.30
N VAL A 102 5.09 1.94 -13.05
CA VAL A 102 4.58 1.41 -11.78
C VAL A 102 3.89 0.08 -12.01
N THR A 103 4.33 -0.92 -11.27
CA THR A 103 3.63 -2.20 -11.12
C THR A 103 3.16 -2.34 -9.68
N VAL A 104 1.85 -2.51 -9.50
CA VAL A 104 1.23 -2.77 -8.20
C VAL A 104 1.02 -4.28 -8.06
N VAL A 105 1.70 -4.89 -7.09
CA VAL A 105 1.42 -6.27 -6.67
C VAL A 105 0.31 -6.22 -5.63
N TYR A 106 -0.92 -6.47 -6.06
CA TYR A 106 -2.09 -6.44 -5.20
C TYR A 106 -2.35 -7.82 -4.60
N VAL A 107 -1.97 -8.00 -3.33
CA VAL A 107 -2.18 -9.25 -2.58
C VAL A 107 -3.61 -9.29 -2.07
N HIS A 108 -4.37 -10.30 -2.51
CA HIS A 108 -5.79 -10.43 -2.22
C HIS A 108 -6.12 -11.74 -1.50
N ASP A 109 -6.97 -11.64 -0.49
CA ASP A 109 -7.63 -12.77 0.17
C ASP A 109 -9.06 -12.36 0.55
N ASP A 110 -9.90 -13.35 0.87
CA ASP A 110 -11.19 -13.10 1.50
C ASP A 110 -10.99 -12.53 2.92
N PRO A 111 -11.56 -11.35 3.24
CA PRO A 111 -11.34 -10.70 4.54
C PRO A 111 -11.76 -11.55 5.75
N GLU A 112 -12.84 -12.31 5.65
CA GLU A 112 -13.30 -13.16 6.76
C GLU A 112 -12.30 -14.28 7.04
N THR A 113 -11.83 -14.92 5.98
CA THR A 113 -10.80 -15.97 6.06
C THR A 113 -9.47 -15.40 6.58
N ALA A 114 -9.04 -14.24 6.08
CA ALA A 114 -7.81 -13.59 6.49
C ALA A 114 -7.85 -13.16 7.97
N LEU A 115 -8.96 -12.53 8.41
CA LEU A 115 -9.15 -12.15 9.81
C LEU A 115 -9.19 -13.37 10.71
N ARG A 116 -9.87 -14.45 10.32
CA ARG A 116 -9.88 -15.70 11.09
C ARG A 116 -8.46 -16.25 11.28
N ARG A 117 -7.66 -16.34 10.21
CA ARG A 117 -6.25 -16.78 10.29
C ARG A 117 -5.41 -15.86 11.19
N ALA A 118 -5.66 -14.55 11.16
CA ALA A 118 -4.98 -13.60 12.03
C ALA A 118 -5.37 -13.82 13.50
N VAL A 119 -6.65 -14.04 13.81
CA VAL A 119 -7.10 -14.37 15.18
C VAL A 119 -6.55 -15.71 15.65
N GLU A 120 -6.50 -16.73 14.80
CA GLU A 120 -5.89 -18.03 15.11
C GLU A 120 -4.39 -17.90 15.46
N ARG A 121 -3.67 -16.98 14.79
CA ARG A 121 -2.25 -16.74 15.01
C ARG A 121 -1.96 -15.83 16.21
N GLU A 122 -2.70 -14.74 16.35
CA GLU A 122 -2.40 -13.64 17.29
C GLU A 122 -3.27 -13.69 18.57
N GLY A 123 -4.38 -14.42 18.54
CA GLY A 123 -5.31 -14.59 19.65
C GLY A 123 -6.36 -13.47 19.80
N ALA A 124 -7.23 -13.62 20.81
CA ALA A 124 -8.38 -12.74 21.02
C ALA A 124 -8.00 -11.29 21.40
N ALA A 125 -6.89 -11.10 22.13
CA ALA A 125 -6.43 -9.76 22.51
C ALA A 125 -6.06 -8.91 21.28
N TRP A 126 -5.51 -9.55 20.24
CA TRP A 126 -5.24 -8.91 18.97
C TRP A 126 -6.54 -8.55 18.24
N ALA A 127 -7.53 -9.44 18.23
CA ALA A 127 -8.83 -9.18 17.61
C ALA A 127 -9.50 -7.92 18.20
N ASP A 128 -9.53 -7.86 19.53
CA ASP A 128 -10.07 -6.72 20.27
C ASP A 128 -9.31 -5.43 19.99
N TRP A 129 -7.97 -5.49 19.96
CA TRP A 129 -7.13 -4.36 19.61
C TRP A 129 -7.40 -3.89 18.16
N TYR A 130 -7.50 -4.81 17.21
CA TYR A 130 -7.69 -4.50 15.80
C TYR A 130 -9.04 -3.82 15.55
N VAL A 131 -10.13 -4.36 16.13
CA VAL A 131 -11.46 -3.74 16.05
C VAL A 131 -11.43 -2.33 16.67
N ARG A 132 -10.81 -2.16 17.84
CA ARG A 132 -10.66 -0.82 18.46
C ARG A 132 -9.84 0.14 17.61
N LYS A 133 -8.76 -0.33 16.99
CA LYS A 133 -7.91 0.47 16.09
C LYS A 133 -8.72 1.00 14.93
N LEU A 134 -9.51 0.14 14.27
CA LEU A 134 -10.40 0.55 13.19
C LEU A 134 -11.50 1.48 13.70
N ALA A 135 -12.20 1.12 14.77
CA ALA A 135 -13.26 1.97 15.34
C ALA A 135 -12.77 3.38 15.72
N GLY A 136 -11.49 3.52 16.06
CA GLY A 136 -10.87 4.79 16.47
C GLY A 136 -10.54 5.75 15.32
N SER A 137 -10.58 5.32 14.06
CA SER A 137 -10.20 6.16 12.91
C SER A 137 -11.44 6.75 12.21
N PRO A 138 -11.41 8.02 11.73
CA PRO A 138 -12.59 8.71 11.22
C PRO A 138 -13.38 7.98 10.12
N GLY A 139 -12.69 7.36 9.15
CA GLY A 139 -13.35 6.67 8.04
C GLY A 139 -13.78 5.23 8.33
N THR A 140 -13.47 4.72 9.52
CA THR A 140 -13.75 3.33 9.91
C THR A 140 -14.59 3.21 11.18
N GLN A 141 -15.23 4.30 11.60
CA GLN A 141 -16.10 4.35 12.80
C GLN A 141 -17.27 3.35 12.79
N ALA A 142 -17.67 2.86 11.61
CA ALA A 142 -18.70 1.85 11.48
C ALA A 142 -18.25 0.44 11.96
N VAL A 143 -16.95 0.22 12.14
CA VAL A 143 -16.40 -1.06 12.62
C VAL A 143 -16.59 -1.18 14.13
N HIS A 144 -17.23 -2.27 14.57
CA HIS A 144 -17.52 -2.55 15.99
C HIS A 144 -17.29 -4.01 16.39
N ASP A 145 -17.04 -4.88 15.42
CA ASP A 145 -16.73 -6.30 15.60
C ASP A 145 -15.96 -6.84 14.36
N LEU A 146 -15.56 -8.11 14.38
CA LEU A 146 -14.84 -8.72 13.26
C LEU A 146 -15.69 -8.83 11.98
N ALA A 147 -17.01 -8.94 12.10
CA ALA A 147 -17.91 -9.05 10.95
C ALA A 147 -18.00 -7.71 10.19
N SER A 148 -18.19 -6.62 10.92
CA SER A 148 -18.16 -5.26 10.39
C SER A 148 -16.76 -4.87 9.89
N ALA A 149 -15.68 -5.35 10.53
CA ALA A 149 -14.32 -5.20 10.00
C ALA A 149 -14.15 -5.92 8.65
N ALA A 150 -14.62 -7.17 8.53
CA ALA A 150 -14.56 -7.90 7.26
C ALA A 150 -15.38 -7.22 6.15
N ALA A 151 -16.56 -6.71 6.48
CA ALA A 151 -17.39 -5.95 5.54
C ALA A 151 -16.69 -4.66 5.08
N HIS A 152 -16.07 -3.94 6.01
CA HIS A 152 -15.27 -2.75 5.69
C HIS A 152 -14.10 -3.08 4.76
N LEU A 153 -13.28 -4.09 5.09
CA LEU A 153 -12.15 -4.52 4.27
C LEU A 153 -12.57 -4.96 2.86
N ARG A 154 -13.74 -5.62 2.74
CA ARG A 154 -14.31 -5.98 1.43
C ARG A 154 -14.67 -4.74 0.60
N SER A 155 -15.31 -3.76 1.22
CA SER A 155 -15.63 -2.48 0.57
C SER A 155 -14.37 -1.70 0.18
N GLU A 156 -13.34 -1.68 1.05
CA GLU A 156 -12.06 -1.04 0.77
C GLU A 156 -11.31 -1.73 -0.38
N ALA A 157 -11.33 -3.07 -0.43
CA ALA A 157 -10.76 -3.85 -1.53
C ALA A 157 -11.46 -3.54 -2.86
N ASP A 158 -12.79 -3.45 -2.87
CA ASP A 158 -13.57 -3.07 -4.05
C ASP A 158 -13.24 -1.65 -4.53
N LEU A 159 -13.16 -0.70 -3.61
CA LEU A 159 -12.75 0.68 -3.89
C LEU A 159 -11.33 0.74 -4.46
N THR A 160 -10.38 0.05 -3.81
CA THR A 160 -8.99 -0.01 -4.26
C THR A 160 -8.87 -0.52 -5.68
N ARG A 161 -9.56 -1.62 -6.02
CA ARG A 161 -9.56 -2.17 -7.38
C ARG A 161 -10.18 -1.20 -8.40
N ARG A 162 -11.28 -0.53 -8.06
CA ARG A 162 -11.89 0.50 -8.93
C ARG A 162 -10.94 1.66 -9.19
N LEU A 163 -10.21 2.11 -8.17
CA LEU A 163 -9.27 3.22 -8.30
C LEU A 163 -8.03 2.82 -9.11
N LEU A 164 -7.46 1.64 -8.85
CA LEU A 164 -6.32 1.11 -9.60
C LEU A 164 -6.66 0.92 -11.09
N ALA A 165 -7.87 0.44 -11.41
CA ALA A 165 -8.34 0.28 -12.79
C ALA A 165 -8.43 1.60 -13.59
N ARG A 166 -8.32 2.76 -12.92
CA ARG A 166 -8.32 4.09 -13.54
C ARG A 166 -6.91 4.66 -13.75
N THR A 167 -5.88 3.94 -13.30
CA THR A 167 -4.48 4.33 -13.46
C THR A 167 -3.87 3.67 -14.70
N PRO A 168 -2.77 4.21 -15.24
CA PRO A 168 -2.00 3.52 -16.27
C PRO A 168 -1.06 2.45 -15.69
N TRP A 169 -1.16 2.12 -14.39
CA TRP A 169 -0.24 1.20 -13.73
C TRP A 169 -0.57 -0.25 -14.05
N ASP A 170 0.46 -1.08 -14.11
CA ASP A 170 0.30 -2.52 -14.26
C ASP A 170 -0.12 -3.12 -12.91
N VAL A 171 -1.28 -3.78 -12.86
CA VAL A 171 -1.79 -4.36 -11.61
C VAL A 171 -1.70 -5.88 -11.68
N LEU A 172 -0.78 -6.45 -10.91
CA LEU A 172 -0.65 -7.90 -10.73
C LEU A 172 -1.40 -8.32 -9.48
N THR A 173 -2.56 -8.96 -9.63
CA THR A 173 -3.29 -9.52 -8.50
C THR A 173 -2.72 -10.89 -8.11
N VAL A 174 -2.49 -11.11 -6.82
CA VAL A 174 -2.02 -12.38 -6.25
C VAL A 174 -3.04 -12.88 -5.22
N ASP A 175 -3.80 -13.91 -5.60
CA ASP A 175 -4.83 -14.54 -4.76
C ASP A 175 -4.20 -15.48 -3.72
N VAL A 176 -3.82 -14.98 -2.55
CA VAL A 176 -3.19 -15.79 -1.48
C VAL A 176 -4.17 -16.67 -0.71
N GLY A 177 -5.47 -16.52 -0.97
CA GLY A 177 -6.48 -17.49 -0.51
C GLY A 177 -6.35 -18.87 -1.17
N LYS A 178 -5.65 -18.96 -2.31
CA LYS A 178 -5.50 -20.18 -3.12
C LYS A 178 -4.04 -20.68 -3.23
N LEU A 179 -3.10 -19.88 -2.74
CA LEU A 179 -1.67 -20.11 -2.87
C LEU A 179 -1.03 -20.09 -1.49
N ASP A 180 -0.05 -20.96 -1.25
CA ASP A 180 0.83 -20.76 -0.11
C ASP A 180 1.83 -19.60 -0.35
N ALA A 181 2.63 -19.27 0.66
CA ALA A 181 3.57 -18.16 0.58
C ALA A 181 4.66 -18.36 -0.49
N GLN A 182 5.14 -19.59 -0.70
CA GLN A 182 6.15 -19.90 -1.70
C GLN A 182 5.57 -19.83 -3.11
N GLU A 183 4.36 -20.35 -3.30
CA GLU A 183 3.62 -20.30 -4.56
C GLU A 183 3.26 -18.86 -4.94
N ALA A 184 2.76 -18.05 -3.99
CA ALA A 184 2.46 -16.65 -4.19
C ALA A 184 3.72 -15.85 -4.58
N TYR A 185 4.84 -16.10 -3.89
CA TYR A 185 6.12 -15.48 -4.22
C TYR A 185 6.61 -15.88 -5.62
N ALA A 186 6.58 -17.17 -5.94
CA ALA A 186 7.00 -17.68 -7.26
C ALA A 186 6.11 -17.13 -8.39
N TYR A 187 4.80 -17.04 -8.14
CA TYR A 187 3.83 -16.45 -9.08
C TYR A 187 4.16 -14.97 -9.34
N ALA A 188 4.36 -14.17 -8.29
CA ALA A 188 4.68 -12.76 -8.42
C ALA A 188 6.02 -12.55 -9.15
N ARG A 189 7.05 -13.30 -8.75
CA ARG A 189 8.38 -13.22 -9.36
C ARG A 189 8.32 -13.49 -10.86
N ARG A 190 7.67 -14.57 -11.29
CA ARG A 190 7.58 -14.94 -12.72
C ARG A 190 6.96 -13.82 -13.55
N HIS A 191 5.83 -13.26 -13.12
CA HIS A 191 5.16 -12.20 -13.86
C HIS A 191 5.98 -10.91 -13.92
N LEU A 192 6.69 -10.58 -12.84
CA LEU A 192 7.56 -9.40 -12.81
C LEU A 192 8.81 -9.60 -13.67
N THR A 193 9.36 -10.81 -13.78
CA THR A 193 10.42 -11.13 -14.72
C THR A 193 9.93 -11.00 -16.16
N ASP A 194 8.78 -11.58 -16.49
CA ASP A 194 8.21 -11.50 -17.84
C ASP A 194 7.97 -10.03 -18.22
N ALA A 195 7.42 -9.20 -17.33
CA ALA A 195 7.21 -7.77 -17.60
C ALA A 195 8.50 -6.99 -17.93
N ARG A 196 9.67 -7.43 -17.43
CA ARG A 196 10.99 -6.81 -17.72
C ARG A 196 11.53 -7.19 -19.10
N GLU A 197 11.16 -8.34 -19.65
CA GLU A 197 11.67 -8.78 -20.96
C GLU A 197 11.01 -8.05 -22.15
N TRP A 198 9.87 -7.39 -21.90
CA TRP A 198 9.11 -6.64 -22.91
C TRP A 198 9.22 -5.10 -22.75
N SER A 199 10.03 -4.63 -21.79
CA SER A 199 10.18 -3.21 -21.43
C SER A 199 11.44 -2.56 -21.98
#